data_AF-A0A1F7XW48-F1
#
_entry.id   AF-A0A1F7XW48-F1
#
_cell.length_a   1.000
_cell.length_b   1.000
_cell.length_c   1.000
_cell.angle_alpha   90.00
_cell.angle_beta   90.00
_cell.angle_gamma   90.00
#
_symmetry.space_group_name_H-M   'P 1'
#
loop_
_entity.id
_entity.type
_entity.pdbx_description
1 polymer ?
#
loop_
_entity_poly.entity_id
_entity_poly.type
_entity_poly.pdbx_seq_one_letter_code
_entity_poly.pdbx_strand_id
1 'polypeptide(L)'
;AQITFNPNETKYFPGPEFWGTEKFAKGEIQTSGITQPPLLGISFAHVYKVTKDENLRKRLIDEVLPSVIKYHDYLKKYRDPENSGLLTVVHPWESGLDNSPRWDLPLANISLDEIPDEVKIMVNENRSDDKIGDPKHRPGMDDYYKYMYLVHLYKSWNWDYEKIIKESPFAVKDVLFNALWARANEVLSDILIENSHPQAQKLIDWARQTKQALNNCWDEKLEIYRDKNVSKGRNEFIEENTIATFTPLWAGVPDAEKLELTLDNLEDSEKYWTQAPVATTPVSSNKFSLTKYWRGPTWPITNLFVIEGLSRYKNIPRAKKLRDSLVESTLKMIKDNGFYEYYDPTSGTARPDKKDTALGFGSFSWTAAVTLYLLNKYKSNQT
;
A
#
# COMPACT_ATOMS: atom_id res chain seq x y z
N ALA A 1 -0.24 -6.22 -10.88
CA ALA A 1 0.74 -6.84 -9.98
C ALA A 1 0.00 -7.85 -9.11
N GLN A 2 0.58 -9.04 -8.95
CA GLN A 2 0.05 -10.15 -8.16
C GLN A 2 1.24 -10.82 -7.45
N ILE A 3 1.00 -11.57 -6.39
CA ILE A 3 2.04 -12.43 -5.81
C ILE A 3 2.38 -13.48 -6.86
N THR A 4 3.66 -13.65 -7.15
CA THR A 4 4.17 -14.71 -8.02
C THR A 4 4.79 -15.77 -7.15
N PHE A 5 4.31 -17.01 -7.23
CA PHE A 5 4.78 -18.09 -6.37
C PHE A 5 6.06 -18.70 -6.93
N ASN A 6 7.07 -18.88 -6.06
CA ASN A 6 8.23 -19.70 -6.37
C ASN A 6 7.80 -21.17 -6.24
N PRO A 7 7.90 -22.01 -7.29
CA PRO A 7 7.50 -23.42 -7.21
C PRO A 7 8.32 -24.23 -6.19
N ASN A 8 9.46 -23.71 -5.74
CA ASN A 8 10.30 -24.34 -4.71
C ASN A 8 9.98 -23.88 -3.27
N GLU A 9 9.10 -22.89 -3.07
CA GLU A 9 8.70 -22.41 -1.74
C GLU A 9 7.33 -22.98 -1.36
N THR A 10 7.28 -23.73 -0.25
CA THR A 10 6.07 -24.44 0.19
C THR A 10 5.54 -23.96 1.54
N LYS A 11 6.22 -23.04 2.22
CA LYS A 11 5.86 -22.60 3.59
C LYS A 11 4.93 -21.40 3.62
N TYR A 12 4.76 -20.70 2.49
CA TYR A 12 3.89 -19.53 2.38
C TYR A 12 2.42 -19.95 2.30
N PHE A 13 1.61 -19.45 3.23
CA PHE A 13 0.16 -19.63 3.23
C PHE A 13 -0.55 -18.27 3.15
N PRO A 14 -1.58 -18.10 2.30
CA PRO A 14 -2.12 -19.08 1.35
C PRO A 14 -1.25 -19.30 0.11
N GLY A 15 -0.95 -20.57 -0.18
CA GLY A 15 -0.22 -21.01 -1.37
C GLY A 15 -1.09 -21.08 -2.65
N PRO A 16 -0.51 -21.41 -3.81
CA PRO A 16 -1.18 -21.33 -5.12
C PRO A 16 -2.48 -22.14 -5.20
N GLU A 17 -2.51 -23.36 -4.65
CA GLU A 17 -3.68 -24.24 -4.65
C GLU A 17 -4.90 -23.60 -3.96
N PHE A 18 -4.64 -22.81 -2.91
CA PHE A 18 -5.70 -22.08 -2.21
C PHE A 18 -6.30 -21.00 -3.11
N TRP A 19 -5.46 -20.25 -3.82
CA TRP A 19 -5.89 -19.22 -4.76
C TRP A 19 -6.68 -19.82 -5.94
N GLY A 20 -6.34 -21.03 -6.40
CA GLY A 20 -7.09 -21.70 -7.46
C GLY A 20 -7.09 -20.93 -8.79
N THR A 21 -5.95 -20.32 -9.12
CA THR A 21 -5.74 -19.44 -10.27
C THR A 21 -5.02 -20.14 -11.42
N GLU A 22 -4.80 -21.46 -11.34
CA GLU A 22 -3.95 -22.23 -12.25
C GLU A 22 -4.43 -22.14 -13.70
N LYS A 23 -5.75 -22.11 -13.90
CA LYS A 23 -6.37 -21.93 -15.23
C LYS A 23 -6.06 -20.57 -15.88
N PHE A 24 -5.57 -19.60 -15.12
CA PHE A 24 -5.15 -18.28 -15.60
C PHE A 24 -3.64 -18.12 -15.70
N ALA A 25 -2.88 -19.12 -15.26
CA ALA A 25 -1.42 -19.10 -15.29
C ALA A 25 -0.90 -18.99 -16.73
N LYS A 26 0.22 -18.30 -16.88
CA LYS A 26 0.98 -18.28 -18.14
C LYS A 26 2.20 -19.17 -17.99
N GLY A 27 2.11 -20.39 -18.51
CA GLY A 27 3.13 -21.42 -18.28
C GLY A 27 3.10 -21.91 -16.83
N GLU A 28 4.26 -22.12 -16.24
CA GLU A 28 4.42 -22.67 -14.87
C GLU A 28 4.25 -21.62 -13.76
N ILE A 29 4.07 -20.34 -14.12
CA ILE A 29 4.00 -19.25 -13.16
C ILE A 29 2.59 -19.18 -12.56
N GLN A 30 2.46 -19.67 -11.33
CA GLN A 30 1.25 -19.52 -10.52
C GLN A 30 1.27 -18.18 -9.77
N THR A 31 0.10 -17.55 -9.64
CA THR A 31 -0.04 -16.24 -8.98
C THR A 31 -1.21 -16.18 -8.02
N SER A 32 -1.21 -15.22 -7.09
CA SER A 32 -2.44 -14.90 -6.36
C SER A 32 -3.53 -14.37 -7.30
N GLY A 33 -4.76 -14.32 -6.81
CA GLY A 33 -5.92 -13.81 -7.57
C GLY A 33 -6.22 -12.33 -7.35
N ILE A 34 -5.54 -11.67 -6.39
CA ILE A 34 -5.74 -10.25 -6.04
C ILE A 34 -4.57 -9.38 -6.47
N THR A 35 -4.80 -8.06 -6.54
CA THR A 35 -3.75 -7.09 -6.87
C THR A 35 -3.07 -6.51 -5.64
N GLN A 36 -2.21 -5.51 -5.84
CA GLN A 36 -1.47 -4.77 -4.81
C GLN A 36 -1.38 -3.29 -5.23
N PRO A 37 -0.92 -2.38 -4.35
CA PRO A 37 -0.84 -0.96 -4.68
C PRO A 37 -0.10 -0.71 -6.00
N PRO A 38 -0.57 0.23 -6.85
CA PRO A 38 -0.15 0.35 -8.26
C PRO A 38 1.22 1.01 -8.43
N LEU A 39 2.24 0.46 -7.77
CA LEU A 39 3.63 0.94 -7.82
C LEU A 39 4.34 0.61 -9.13
N LEU A 40 3.85 -0.36 -9.92
CA LEU A 40 4.53 -0.80 -11.15
C LEU A 40 4.82 0.36 -12.12
N GLY A 41 3.86 1.26 -12.33
CA GLY A 41 4.05 2.45 -13.17
C GLY A 41 5.09 3.43 -12.61
N ILE A 42 5.11 3.59 -11.28
CA ILE A 42 6.09 4.44 -10.58
C ILE A 42 7.49 3.83 -10.69
N SER A 43 7.63 2.52 -10.47
CA SER A 43 8.90 1.79 -10.59
C SER A 43 9.42 1.81 -12.03
N PHE A 44 8.55 1.56 -13.02
CA PHE A 44 8.90 1.69 -14.43
C PHE A 44 9.44 3.08 -14.73
N ALA A 45 8.71 4.12 -14.33
CA ALA A 45 9.10 5.49 -14.60
C ALA A 45 10.40 5.87 -13.90
N HIS A 46 10.65 5.37 -12.69
CA HIS A 46 11.91 5.56 -12.00
C HIS A 46 13.08 4.95 -12.79
N VAL A 47 12.99 3.66 -13.14
CA VAL A 47 14.06 2.97 -13.89
C VAL A 47 14.31 3.65 -15.24
N TYR A 48 13.25 4.00 -15.99
CA TYR A 48 13.37 4.72 -17.25
C TYR A 48 14.07 6.08 -17.10
N LYS A 49 13.73 6.85 -16.05
CA LYS A 49 14.31 8.18 -15.83
C LYS A 49 15.77 8.14 -15.37
N VAL A 50 16.17 7.13 -14.58
CA VAL A 50 17.53 7.06 -14.01
C VAL A 50 18.52 6.22 -14.83
N THR A 51 18.05 5.33 -15.71
CA THR A 51 18.95 4.53 -16.54
C THR A 51 19.75 5.41 -17.51
N LYS A 52 21.06 5.15 -17.58
CA LYS A 52 21.98 5.73 -18.57
C LYS A 52 22.22 4.81 -19.77
N ASP A 53 21.66 3.60 -19.73
CA ASP A 53 21.74 2.64 -20.83
C ASP A 53 20.58 2.90 -21.80
N GLU A 54 20.91 3.45 -22.97
CA GLU A 54 19.96 3.77 -24.04
C GLU A 54 19.32 2.52 -24.66
N ASN A 55 20.03 1.39 -24.70
CA ASN A 55 19.44 0.13 -25.17
C ASN A 55 18.39 -0.36 -24.18
N LEU A 56 18.68 -0.31 -22.88
CA LEU A 56 17.69 -0.61 -21.85
C LEU A 56 16.50 0.35 -21.92
N ARG A 57 16.75 1.66 -22.08
CA ARG A 57 15.70 2.68 -22.20
C ARG A 57 14.76 2.36 -23.38
N LYS A 58 15.32 2.02 -24.54
CA LYS A 58 14.53 1.60 -25.71
C LYS A 58 13.72 0.34 -25.43
N ARG A 59 14.33 -0.70 -24.84
CA ARG A 59 13.62 -1.95 -24.49
C ARG A 59 12.50 -1.72 -23.49
N LEU A 60 12.66 -0.80 -22.53
CA LEU A 60 11.59 -0.44 -21.61
C LEU A 60 10.37 0.11 -22.36
N ILE A 61 10.58 0.96 -23.37
CA ILE A 61 9.49 1.51 -24.20
C ILE A 61 8.89 0.45 -25.11
N ASP A 62 9.72 -0.30 -25.83
CA ASP A 62 9.25 -1.22 -26.88
C ASP A 62 8.63 -2.51 -26.30
N GLU A 63 9.21 -3.05 -25.22
CA GLU A 63 8.86 -4.38 -24.69
C GLU A 63 8.02 -4.31 -23.40
N VAL A 64 8.31 -3.36 -22.49
CA VAL A 64 7.75 -3.38 -21.13
C VAL A 64 6.56 -2.43 -20.98
N LEU A 65 6.65 -1.21 -21.50
CA LEU A 65 5.62 -0.18 -21.41
C LEU A 65 4.22 -0.66 -21.87
N PRO A 66 4.07 -1.44 -22.97
CA PRO A 66 2.76 -1.95 -23.37
C PRO A 66 2.08 -2.78 -22.28
N SER A 67 2.86 -3.57 -21.52
CA SER A 67 2.34 -4.37 -20.41
C SER A 67 1.98 -3.51 -19.20
N VAL A 68 2.75 -2.44 -18.93
CA VAL A 68 2.44 -1.48 -17.86
C VAL A 68 1.14 -0.73 -18.17
N ILE A 69 0.96 -0.26 -19.40
CA ILE A 69 -0.28 0.38 -19.86
C ILE A 69 -1.46 -0.59 -19.73
N LYS A 70 -1.30 -1.85 -20.18
CA LYS A 70 -2.35 -2.86 -20.07
C LYS A 70 -2.74 -3.15 -18.61
N TYR A 71 -1.79 -3.10 -17.68
CA TYR A 71 -2.08 -3.19 -16.26
C TYR A 71 -2.92 -2.02 -15.76
N HIS A 72 -2.62 -0.80 -16.20
CA HIS A 72 -3.42 0.39 -15.86
C HIS A 72 -4.83 0.32 -16.47
N ASP A 73 -4.97 -0.11 -17.73
CA ASP A 73 -6.26 -0.35 -18.37
C ASP A 73 -7.09 -1.39 -17.59
N TYR A 74 -6.45 -2.47 -17.15
CA TYR A 74 -7.08 -3.49 -16.31
C TYR A 74 -7.61 -2.92 -14.99
N LEU A 75 -6.78 -2.15 -14.27
CA LEU A 75 -7.19 -1.52 -13.02
C LEU A 75 -8.35 -0.56 -13.24
N LYS A 76 -8.29 0.31 -14.25
CA LYS A 76 -9.39 1.24 -14.54
C LYS A 76 -10.67 0.49 -14.89
N LYS A 77 -10.61 -0.51 -15.78
CA LYS A 77 -11.78 -1.28 -16.22
C LYS A 77 -12.47 -1.99 -15.05
N TYR A 78 -11.71 -2.71 -14.24
CA TYR A 78 -12.29 -3.61 -13.26
C TYR A 78 -12.39 -3.02 -11.86
N ARG A 79 -11.63 -1.98 -11.50
CA ARG A 79 -11.67 -1.41 -10.14
C ARG A 79 -12.44 -0.10 -10.05
N ASP A 80 -12.78 0.52 -11.17
CA ASP A 80 -13.62 1.71 -11.23
C ASP A 80 -14.63 1.63 -12.40
N PRO A 81 -15.47 0.58 -12.47
CA PRO A 81 -16.45 0.40 -13.54
C PRO A 81 -17.50 1.54 -13.59
N GLU A 82 -17.74 2.22 -12.47
CA GLU A 82 -18.65 3.36 -12.36
C GLU A 82 -18.01 4.69 -12.80
N ASN A 83 -16.72 4.69 -13.15
CA ASN A 83 -15.95 5.87 -13.52
C ASN A 83 -16.02 6.99 -12.45
N SER A 84 -15.93 6.62 -11.18
CA SER A 84 -15.93 7.55 -10.02
C SER A 84 -14.63 8.35 -9.92
N GLY A 85 -13.55 7.87 -10.52
CA GLY A 85 -12.21 8.41 -10.35
C GLY A 85 -11.42 7.73 -9.22
N LEU A 86 -12.05 6.88 -8.41
CA LEU A 86 -11.40 6.09 -7.37
C LEU A 86 -11.51 4.60 -7.70
N LEU A 87 -10.42 3.88 -7.57
CA LEU A 87 -10.34 2.43 -7.72
C LEU A 87 -10.76 1.77 -6.39
N THR A 88 -11.46 0.64 -6.51
CA THR A 88 -11.89 -0.21 -5.40
C THR A 88 -10.88 -1.32 -5.14
N VAL A 89 -10.46 -1.45 -3.88
CA VAL A 89 -9.83 -2.66 -3.35
C VAL A 89 -10.91 -3.60 -2.81
N VAL A 90 -10.77 -4.89 -3.10
CA VAL A 90 -11.75 -5.93 -2.71
C VAL A 90 -11.17 -6.91 -1.69
N HIS A 91 -9.93 -6.71 -1.27
CA HIS A 91 -9.34 -7.47 -0.18
C HIS A 91 -8.41 -6.55 0.60
N PRO A 92 -8.34 -6.61 1.95
CA PRO A 92 -7.44 -5.79 2.76
C PRO A 92 -5.98 -5.84 2.25
N TRP A 93 -5.51 -7.03 1.89
CA TRP A 93 -4.19 -7.26 1.30
C TRP A 93 -3.89 -6.48 0.00
N GLU A 94 -4.91 -6.05 -0.75
CA GLU A 94 -4.68 -5.23 -1.96
C GLU A 94 -4.23 -3.82 -1.63
N SER A 95 -4.50 -3.34 -0.41
CA SER A 95 -3.96 -2.07 0.08
C SER A 95 -2.48 -2.15 0.43
N GLY A 96 -1.96 -3.36 0.67
CA GLY A 96 -0.65 -3.59 1.27
C GLY A 96 -0.56 -3.26 2.76
N LEU A 97 -1.69 -2.91 3.40
CA LEU A 97 -1.79 -2.56 4.83
C LEU A 97 -2.76 -3.51 5.55
N ASP A 98 -2.45 -4.81 5.50
CA ASP A 98 -3.33 -5.95 5.74
C ASP A 98 -4.30 -5.83 6.94
N ASN A 99 -3.81 -5.50 8.13
CA ASN A 99 -4.60 -5.40 9.36
C ASN A 99 -4.71 -3.96 9.88
N SER A 100 -4.60 -2.99 8.98
CA SER A 100 -4.79 -1.59 9.33
C SER A 100 -6.16 -1.40 10.00
N PRO A 101 -6.27 -0.52 11.02
CA PRO A 101 -7.55 -0.16 11.64
C PRO A 101 -8.64 0.26 10.65
N ARG A 102 -8.24 0.78 9.49
CA ARG A 102 -9.12 1.15 8.35
C ARG A 102 -10.05 0.02 7.92
N TRP A 103 -9.65 -1.23 8.11
CA TRP A 103 -10.42 -2.39 7.66
C TRP A 103 -11.34 -2.96 8.74
N ASP A 104 -11.25 -2.49 9.99
CA ASP A 104 -12.05 -3.00 11.11
C ASP A 104 -13.55 -2.93 10.81
N LEU A 105 -14.04 -1.76 10.41
CA LEU A 105 -15.45 -1.53 10.11
C LEU A 105 -15.90 -2.33 8.87
N PRO A 106 -15.21 -2.28 7.71
CA PRO A 106 -15.56 -3.12 6.57
C PRO A 106 -15.58 -4.63 6.89
N LEU A 107 -14.58 -5.13 7.61
CA LEU A 107 -14.49 -6.56 7.98
C LEU A 107 -15.51 -6.95 9.05
N ALA A 108 -15.92 -6.04 9.93
CA ALA A 108 -16.98 -6.30 10.91
C ALA A 108 -18.33 -6.61 10.26
N ASN A 109 -18.55 -6.17 9.01
CA ASN A 109 -19.76 -6.51 8.24
C ASN A 109 -19.79 -7.96 7.72
N ILE A 110 -18.69 -8.72 7.88
CA ILE A 110 -18.62 -10.14 7.58
C ILE A 110 -18.83 -10.90 8.89
N SER A 111 -19.96 -11.61 9.01
CA SER A 111 -20.20 -12.44 10.20
C SER A 111 -19.33 -13.69 10.13
N LEU A 112 -18.80 -14.13 11.28
CA LEU A 112 -18.07 -15.39 11.36
C LEU A 112 -18.98 -16.60 11.06
N ASP A 113 -20.28 -16.46 11.27
CA ASP A 113 -21.26 -17.51 10.98
C ASP A 113 -21.51 -17.67 9.46
N GLU A 114 -21.21 -16.64 8.67
CA GLU A 114 -21.28 -16.71 7.20
C GLU A 114 -20.06 -17.42 6.59
N ILE A 115 -18.98 -17.62 7.36
CA ILE A 115 -17.75 -18.23 6.88
C ILE A 115 -17.87 -19.76 6.95
N PRO A 116 -17.74 -20.47 5.81
CA PRO A 116 -17.80 -21.93 5.78
C PRO A 116 -16.79 -22.59 6.74
N ASP A 117 -17.20 -23.66 7.42
CA ASP A 117 -16.35 -24.34 8.41
C ASP A 117 -15.06 -24.90 7.80
N GLU A 118 -15.11 -25.38 6.55
CA GLU A 118 -13.94 -25.81 5.79
C GLU A 118 -12.86 -24.71 5.66
N VAL A 119 -13.25 -23.44 5.55
CA VAL A 119 -12.32 -22.30 5.50
C VAL A 119 -11.67 -22.10 6.86
N LYS A 120 -12.45 -22.18 7.94
CA LYS A 120 -11.95 -22.04 9.32
C LYS A 120 -11.00 -23.19 9.68
N ILE A 121 -11.37 -24.42 9.35
CA ILE A 121 -10.52 -25.61 9.53
C ILE A 121 -9.19 -25.43 8.80
N MET A 122 -9.25 -25.04 7.52
CA MET A 122 -8.03 -24.85 6.75
C MET A 122 -7.11 -23.77 7.33
N VAL A 123 -7.65 -22.65 7.79
CA VAL A 123 -6.88 -21.59 8.48
C VAL A 123 -6.19 -22.15 9.72
N ASN A 124 -6.93 -22.87 10.57
CA ASN A 124 -6.40 -23.44 11.81
C ASN A 124 -5.24 -24.42 11.56
N GLU A 125 -5.34 -25.22 10.49
CA GLU A 125 -4.32 -26.21 10.15
C GLU A 125 -3.08 -25.58 9.50
N ASN A 126 -3.28 -24.65 8.56
CA ASN A 126 -2.25 -24.26 7.60
C ASN A 126 -1.62 -22.89 7.83
N ARG A 127 -2.21 -22.02 8.66
CA ARG A 127 -1.61 -20.73 8.98
C ARG A 127 -0.21 -20.92 9.56
N SER A 128 0.76 -20.18 9.03
CA SER A 128 2.18 -20.35 9.34
C SER A 128 2.90 -19.05 9.73
N ASP A 129 2.36 -17.88 9.38
CA ASP A 129 2.97 -16.57 9.67
C ASP A 129 3.06 -16.25 11.17
N ASP A 130 2.12 -16.79 11.95
CA ASP A 130 2.07 -16.73 13.40
C ASP A 130 2.99 -17.77 14.08
N LYS A 131 3.45 -18.79 13.35
CA LYS A 131 4.40 -19.80 13.82
C LYS A 131 5.86 -19.40 13.60
N ILE A 132 6.13 -18.48 12.66
CA ILE A 132 7.47 -18.02 12.31
C ILE A 132 7.84 -16.70 13.05
N GLY A 133 6.85 -15.90 13.44
CA GLY A 133 7.02 -14.71 14.29
C GLY A 133 6.29 -14.83 15.63
N ASP A 134 6.31 -13.79 16.48
CA ASP A 134 5.44 -13.76 17.67
C ASP A 134 3.96 -13.56 17.22
N PRO A 135 3.02 -14.45 17.56
CA PRO A 135 1.61 -14.32 17.21
C PRO A 135 0.99 -12.98 17.59
N LYS A 136 1.47 -12.35 18.67
CA LYS A 136 0.99 -11.03 19.12
C LYS A 136 1.29 -9.92 18.11
N HIS A 137 2.20 -10.17 17.18
CA HIS A 137 2.67 -9.20 16.18
C HIS A 137 1.92 -9.33 14.85
N ARG A 138 1.02 -10.31 14.73
CA ARG A 138 0.30 -10.65 13.49
C ARG A 138 -1.21 -10.41 13.64
N PRO A 139 -1.98 -10.41 12.52
CA PRO A 139 -3.43 -10.31 12.57
C PRO A 139 -4.05 -11.46 13.36
N GLY A 140 -5.23 -11.24 13.95
CA GLY A 140 -5.93 -12.25 14.75
C GLY A 140 -6.47 -13.41 13.91
N MET A 141 -7.02 -14.43 14.57
CA MET A 141 -7.66 -15.55 13.88
C MET A 141 -8.91 -15.14 13.11
N ASP A 142 -9.76 -14.31 13.72
CA ASP A 142 -10.98 -13.79 13.08
C ASP A 142 -10.67 -13.00 11.81
N ASP A 143 -9.59 -12.20 11.85
CA ASP A 143 -9.09 -11.48 10.68
C ASP A 143 -8.73 -12.48 9.56
N TYR A 144 -7.97 -13.54 9.89
CA TYR A 144 -7.56 -14.56 8.93
C TYR A 144 -8.72 -15.38 8.37
N TYR A 145 -9.72 -15.72 9.19
CA TYR A 145 -10.94 -16.35 8.69
C TYR A 145 -11.61 -15.48 7.64
N LYS A 146 -11.70 -14.16 7.88
CA LYS A 146 -12.31 -13.23 6.93
C LYS A 146 -11.45 -13.05 5.68
N TYR A 147 -10.13 -12.98 5.79
CA TYR A 147 -9.23 -12.94 4.63
C TYR A 147 -9.42 -14.18 3.76
N MET A 148 -9.39 -15.37 4.37
CA MET A 148 -9.54 -16.63 3.63
C MET A 148 -10.94 -16.82 3.07
N TYR A 149 -11.96 -16.34 3.77
CA TYR A 149 -13.32 -16.31 3.26
C TYR A 149 -13.45 -15.49 1.97
N LEU A 150 -12.84 -14.30 1.91
CA LEU A 150 -12.87 -13.48 0.69
C LEU A 150 -12.21 -14.22 -0.49
N VAL A 151 -11.04 -14.84 -0.28
CA VAL A 151 -10.38 -15.63 -1.34
C VAL A 151 -11.23 -16.83 -1.76
N HIS A 152 -11.80 -17.57 -0.81
CA HIS A 152 -12.70 -18.69 -1.08
C HIS A 152 -13.90 -18.24 -1.92
N LEU A 153 -14.52 -17.11 -1.57
CA LEU A 153 -15.64 -16.53 -2.29
C LEU A 153 -15.27 -16.15 -3.72
N TYR A 154 -14.13 -15.48 -3.92
CA TYR A 154 -13.67 -15.05 -5.24
C TYR A 154 -13.28 -16.22 -6.13
N LYS A 155 -12.69 -17.26 -5.55
CA LYS A 155 -12.45 -18.54 -6.23
C LYS A 155 -13.76 -19.20 -6.66
N SER A 156 -14.78 -19.24 -5.80
CA SER A 156 -16.12 -19.78 -6.13
C SER A 156 -16.80 -18.98 -7.24
N TRP A 157 -16.48 -17.69 -7.37
CA TRP A 157 -16.93 -16.80 -8.45
C TRP A 157 -15.99 -16.81 -9.65
N ASN A 158 -15.09 -17.79 -9.72
CA ASN A 158 -14.22 -18.02 -10.87
C ASN A 158 -13.29 -16.84 -11.18
N TRP A 159 -12.99 -16.00 -10.19
CA TRP A 159 -12.26 -14.73 -10.32
C TRP A 159 -12.89 -13.72 -11.31
N ASP A 160 -14.22 -13.75 -11.46
CA ASP A 160 -14.97 -12.76 -12.22
C ASP A 160 -15.00 -11.41 -11.47
N TYR A 161 -14.18 -10.47 -11.92
CA TYR A 161 -14.06 -9.17 -11.28
C TYR A 161 -15.27 -8.26 -11.44
N GLU A 162 -16.08 -8.44 -12.49
CA GLU A 162 -17.34 -7.67 -12.62
C GLU A 162 -18.31 -8.09 -11.52
N LYS A 163 -18.36 -9.40 -11.21
CA LYS A 163 -19.09 -9.93 -10.07
C LYS A 163 -18.48 -9.53 -8.73
N ILE A 164 -17.17 -9.73 -8.55
CA ILE A 164 -16.47 -9.46 -7.28
C ILE A 164 -16.69 -8.01 -6.82
N ILE A 165 -16.54 -7.04 -7.72
CA ILE A 165 -16.66 -5.62 -7.38
C ILE A 165 -18.06 -5.24 -6.94
N LYS A 166 -19.07 -5.89 -7.54
CA LYS A 166 -20.48 -5.64 -7.25
C LYS A 166 -20.96 -6.34 -5.97
N GLU A 167 -20.53 -7.58 -5.75
CA GLU A 167 -21.12 -8.46 -4.74
C GLU A 167 -20.25 -8.69 -3.51
N SER A 168 -18.97 -8.29 -3.54
CA SER A 168 -18.07 -8.57 -2.43
C SER A 168 -18.57 -7.94 -1.12
N PRO A 169 -18.51 -8.70 0.01
CA PRO A 169 -18.78 -8.15 1.33
C PRO A 169 -17.63 -7.26 1.84
N PHE A 170 -16.51 -7.17 1.13
CA PHE A 170 -15.45 -6.20 1.36
C PHE A 170 -15.11 -5.47 0.06
N ALA A 171 -15.38 -4.17 0.02
CA ALA A 171 -15.02 -3.31 -1.11
C ALA A 171 -14.81 -1.89 -0.61
N VAL A 172 -13.62 -1.33 -0.83
CA VAL A 172 -13.25 -0.01 -0.31
C VAL A 172 -12.56 0.82 -1.38
N LYS A 173 -12.94 2.10 -1.50
CA LYS A 173 -12.14 3.11 -2.21
C LYS A 173 -11.03 3.57 -1.26
N ASP A 174 -9.84 3.00 -1.45
CA ASP A 174 -8.66 3.20 -0.60
C ASP A 174 -7.90 4.48 -1.01
N VAL A 175 -7.71 5.43 -0.09
CA VAL A 175 -7.01 6.70 -0.37
C VAL A 175 -5.54 6.51 -0.75
N LEU A 176 -4.84 5.55 -0.12
CA LEU A 176 -3.45 5.21 -0.42
C LEU A 176 -3.34 4.58 -1.80
N PHE A 177 -4.17 3.58 -2.10
CA PHE A 177 -4.16 2.92 -3.40
C PHE A 177 -4.41 3.95 -4.52
N ASN A 178 -5.35 4.87 -4.30
CA ASN A 178 -5.72 5.89 -5.26
C ASN A 178 -4.71 7.02 -5.38
N ALA A 179 -4.04 7.43 -4.30
CA ALA A 179 -2.94 8.39 -4.38
C ALA A 179 -1.77 7.83 -5.21
N LEU A 180 -1.43 6.55 -5.00
CA LEU A 180 -0.41 5.86 -5.80
C LEU A 180 -0.85 5.69 -7.26
N TRP A 181 -2.13 5.38 -7.50
CA TRP A 181 -2.69 5.31 -8.86
C TRP A 181 -2.57 6.64 -9.60
N ALA A 182 -2.98 7.74 -8.97
CA ALA A 182 -2.85 9.07 -9.55
C ALA A 182 -1.39 9.38 -9.87
N ARG A 183 -0.48 9.10 -8.92
CA ARG A 183 0.95 9.33 -9.11
C ARG A 183 1.55 8.49 -10.23
N ALA A 184 1.18 7.22 -10.32
CA ALA A 184 1.65 6.31 -11.36
C ALA A 184 1.23 6.80 -12.75
N ASN A 185 -0.01 7.27 -12.91
CA ASN A 185 -0.49 7.83 -14.17
C ASN A 185 0.21 9.15 -14.54
N GLU A 186 0.46 10.04 -13.56
CA GLU A 186 1.23 11.27 -13.82
C GLU A 186 2.61 10.95 -14.41
N VAL A 187 3.41 10.13 -13.71
CA VAL A 187 4.80 9.89 -14.11
C VAL A 187 4.92 9.11 -15.41
N LEU A 188 3.96 8.22 -15.69
CA LEU A 188 3.89 7.54 -16.97
C LEU A 188 3.47 8.50 -18.08
N SER A 189 2.52 9.41 -17.83
CA SER A 189 2.10 10.38 -18.84
C SER A 189 3.25 11.29 -19.29
N ASP A 190 4.15 11.70 -18.38
CA ASP A 190 5.38 12.43 -18.74
C ASP A 190 6.20 11.65 -19.78
N ILE A 191 6.44 10.36 -19.52
CA ILE A 191 7.22 9.49 -20.41
C ILE A 191 6.51 9.28 -21.75
N LEU A 192 5.17 9.14 -21.73
CA LEU A 192 4.39 9.02 -22.96
C LEU A 192 4.47 10.29 -23.81
N ILE A 193 4.46 11.48 -23.20
CA ILE A 193 4.66 12.76 -23.91
C ILE A 193 6.05 12.82 -24.53
N GLU A 194 7.10 12.51 -23.75
CA GLU A 194 8.49 12.48 -24.22
C GLU A 194 8.67 11.59 -25.46
N ASN A 195 7.89 10.50 -25.54
CA ASN A 195 7.92 9.53 -26.63
C ASN A 195 6.80 9.71 -27.66
N SER A 196 6.08 10.85 -27.64
CA SER A 196 4.97 11.15 -28.57
C SER A 196 3.90 10.05 -28.66
N HIS A 197 3.65 9.35 -27.55
CA HIS A 197 2.76 8.20 -27.50
C HIS A 197 1.29 8.65 -27.34
N PRO A 198 0.34 8.16 -28.17
CA PRO A 198 -1.03 8.70 -28.25
C PRO A 198 -1.86 8.49 -26.98
N GLN A 199 -1.44 7.58 -26.10
CA GLN A 199 -2.15 7.32 -24.84
C GLN A 199 -1.80 8.30 -23.70
N ALA A 200 -0.92 9.27 -23.92
CA ALA A 200 -0.54 10.26 -22.90
C ALA A 200 -1.78 10.95 -22.28
N GLN A 201 -2.69 11.44 -23.12
CA GLN A 201 -3.88 12.17 -22.67
C GLN A 201 -4.78 11.33 -21.76
N LYS A 202 -4.96 10.05 -22.08
CA LYS A 202 -5.76 9.11 -21.26
C LYS A 202 -5.24 9.04 -19.82
N LEU A 203 -3.93 8.93 -19.63
CA LEU A 203 -3.33 8.84 -18.29
C LEU A 203 -3.38 10.18 -17.55
N ILE A 204 -3.23 11.31 -18.26
CA ILE A 204 -3.42 12.65 -17.70
C ILE A 204 -4.84 12.79 -17.15
N ASP A 205 -5.84 12.37 -17.92
CA ASP A 205 -7.25 12.49 -17.53
C ASP A 205 -7.58 11.62 -16.33
N TRP A 206 -7.05 10.38 -16.27
CA TRP A 206 -7.19 9.52 -15.09
C TRP A 206 -6.52 10.12 -13.85
N ALA A 207 -5.30 10.65 -13.96
CA ALA A 207 -4.63 11.30 -12.85
C ALA A 207 -5.43 12.52 -12.34
N ARG A 208 -5.95 13.35 -13.26
CA ARG A 208 -6.78 14.52 -12.93
C ARG A 208 -8.07 14.10 -12.21
N GLN A 209 -8.78 13.12 -12.76
CA GLN A 209 -10.03 12.61 -12.21
C GLN A 209 -9.82 12.05 -10.79
N THR A 210 -8.78 11.23 -10.59
CA THR A 210 -8.48 10.66 -9.28
C THR A 210 -8.11 11.73 -8.26
N LYS A 211 -7.33 12.76 -8.63
CA LYS A 211 -7.04 13.87 -7.72
C LYS A 211 -8.28 14.62 -7.28
N GLN A 212 -9.20 14.90 -8.22
CA GLN A 212 -10.47 15.54 -7.91
C GLN A 212 -11.31 14.67 -6.96
N ALA A 213 -11.37 13.37 -7.21
CA ALA A 213 -12.12 12.45 -6.35
C ALA A 213 -11.48 12.28 -4.96
N LEU A 214 -10.15 12.22 -4.87
CA LEU A 214 -9.42 12.23 -3.59
C LEU A 214 -9.63 13.51 -2.80
N ASN A 215 -9.72 14.67 -3.46
CA ASN A 215 -10.03 15.92 -2.76
C ASN A 215 -11.40 15.86 -2.06
N ASN A 216 -12.36 15.12 -2.63
CA ASN A 216 -13.68 14.90 -2.02
C ASN A 216 -13.70 13.87 -0.88
N CYS A 217 -12.58 13.19 -0.62
CA CYS A 217 -12.41 12.32 0.53
C CYS A 217 -12.00 13.07 1.81
N TRP A 218 -11.66 14.36 1.70
CA TRP A 218 -11.33 15.20 2.84
C TRP A 218 -12.53 15.36 3.78
N ASP A 219 -12.29 15.31 5.08
CA ASP A 219 -13.26 15.67 6.10
C ASP A 219 -12.79 16.89 6.86
N GLU A 220 -13.60 17.96 6.86
CA GLU A 220 -13.22 19.24 7.49
C GLU A 220 -13.18 19.17 9.02
N LYS A 221 -13.89 18.20 9.64
CA LYS A 221 -13.93 18.09 11.10
C LYS A 221 -12.79 17.22 11.63
N LEU A 222 -12.49 16.13 10.93
CA LEU A 222 -11.42 15.21 11.28
C LEU A 222 -10.06 15.65 10.72
N GLU A 223 -10.06 16.57 9.75
CA GLU A 223 -8.87 17.11 9.08
C GLU A 223 -8.01 16.00 8.43
N ILE A 224 -8.67 15.00 7.85
CA ILE A 224 -8.04 13.86 7.19
C ILE A 224 -8.74 13.49 5.88
N TYR A 225 -8.01 12.79 5.00
CA TYR A 225 -8.59 12.08 3.87
C TYR A 225 -9.08 10.70 4.30
N ARG A 226 -10.34 10.40 4.00
CA ARG A 226 -11.01 9.16 4.42
C ARG A 226 -11.17 8.16 3.30
N ASP A 227 -10.99 6.89 3.63
CA ASP A 227 -11.41 5.79 2.74
C ASP A 227 -12.94 5.72 2.69
N LYS A 228 -13.47 4.97 1.72
CA LYS A 228 -14.91 4.82 1.56
C LYS A 228 -15.32 3.37 1.37
N ASN A 229 -16.06 2.83 2.32
CA ASN A 229 -16.67 1.50 2.24
C ASN A 229 -17.82 1.51 1.23
N VAL A 230 -17.67 0.72 0.18
CA VAL A 230 -18.63 0.52 -0.91
C VAL A 230 -19.12 -0.92 -1.03
N SER A 231 -18.78 -1.78 -0.07
CA SER A 231 -19.20 -3.19 -0.02
C SER A 231 -20.71 -3.31 -0.11
N LYS A 232 -21.20 -4.25 -0.94
CA LYS A 232 -22.64 -4.48 -1.16
C LYS A 232 -23.46 -3.19 -1.42
N GLY A 233 -22.88 -2.20 -2.11
CA GLY A 233 -23.54 -0.93 -2.44
C GLY A 233 -23.60 0.10 -1.31
N ARG A 234 -22.83 -0.09 -0.24
CA ARG A 234 -22.67 0.91 0.83
C ARG A 234 -22.05 2.20 0.32
N ASN A 235 -22.17 3.24 1.13
CA ASN A 235 -21.66 4.58 0.83
C ASN A 235 -21.18 5.26 2.12
N GLU A 236 -20.29 4.59 2.85
CA GLU A 236 -19.88 4.97 4.21
C GLU A 236 -18.40 5.41 4.20
N PHE A 237 -18.10 6.59 4.74
CA PHE A 237 -16.71 6.99 4.96
C PHE A 237 -16.11 6.26 6.16
N ILE A 238 -14.83 5.93 6.06
CA ILE A 238 -14.05 5.31 7.12
C ILE A 238 -13.21 6.40 7.78
N GLU A 239 -13.44 6.62 9.08
CA GLU A 239 -12.90 7.75 9.84
C GLU A 239 -11.58 7.43 10.57
N GLU A 240 -10.90 6.36 10.15
CA GLU A 240 -9.68 5.88 10.81
C GLU A 240 -8.46 6.72 10.40
N ASN A 241 -7.94 7.51 11.34
CA ASN A 241 -6.70 8.24 11.16
C ASN A 241 -5.51 7.27 11.23
N THR A 242 -4.88 7.01 10.09
CA THR A 242 -3.68 6.16 9.96
C THR A 242 -2.71 6.82 8.98
N ILE A 243 -1.53 6.25 8.78
CA ILE A 243 -0.53 6.77 7.83
C ILE A 243 -1.05 6.95 6.39
N ALA A 244 -2.12 6.24 6.01
CA ALA A 244 -2.74 6.37 4.70
C ALA A 244 -3.26 7.80 4.42
N THR A 245 -3.65 8.54 5.47
CA THR A 245 -4.19 9.91 5.35
C THR A 245 -3.16 10.91 4.81
N PHE A 246 -1.86 10.60 4.90
CA PHE A 246 -0.78 11.43 4.37
C PHE A 246 -0.47 11.15 2.90
N THR A 247 -0.90 10.03 2.35
CA THR A 247 -0.53 9.63 0.97
C THR A 247 -1.09 10.52 -0.15
N PRO A 248 -2.23 11.24 0.01
CA PRO A 248 -2.66 12.25 -0.97
C PRO A 248 -1.64 13.37 -1.20
N LEU A 249 -0.69 13.60 -0.29
CA LEU A 249 0.47 14.48 -0.54
C LEU A 249 1.24 14.03 -1.80
N TRP A 250 1.40 12.73 -2.02
CA TRP A 250 2.15 12.20 -3.16
C TRP A 250 1.45 12.45 -4.49
N ALA A 251 0.12 12.38 -4.49
CA ALA A 251 -0.71 12.80 -5.61
C ALA A 251 -0.78 14.34 -5.77
N GLY A 252 -0.27 15.11 -4.81
CA GLY A 252 -0.34 16.58 -4.80
C GLY A 252 -1.78 17.08 -4.73
N VAL A 253 -2.61 16.43 -3.91
CA VAL A 253 -4.03 16.74 -3.75
C VAL A 253 -4.28 17.90 -2.78
N PRO A 254 -3.68 17.95 -1.57
CA PRO A 254 -3.90 19.06 -0.65
C PRO A 254 -3.58 20.44 -1.27
N ASP A 255 -4.54 21.37 -1.11
CA ASP A 255 -4.30 22.81 -1.27
C ASP A 255 -3.52 23.37 -0.06
N ALA A 256 -3.30 24.67 0.00
CA ALA A 256 -2.48 25.29 1.03
C ALA A 256 -3.03 25.07 2.46
N GLU A 257 -4.35 25.17 2.64
CA GLU A 257 -4.99 25.01 3.95
C GLU A 257 -4.96 23.55 4.40
N LYS A 258 -5.39 22.63 3.52
CA LYS A 258 -5.34 21.18 3.81
C LYS A 258 -3.92 20.70 4.01
N LEU A 259 -2.93 21.29 3.33
CA LEU A 259 -1.53 20.98 3.53
C LEU A 259 -1.10 21.32 4.95
N GLU A 260 -1.37 22.54 5.44
CA GLU A 260 -0.96 22.92 6.81
C GLU A 260 -1.59 21.99 7.86
N LEU A 261 -2.88 21.68 7.75
CA LEU A 261 -3.56 20.72 8.66
C LEU A 261 -2.95 19.31 8.57
N THR A 262 -2.60 18.87 7.35
CA THR A 262 -1.91 17.59 7.14
C THR A 262 -0.53 17.60 7.79
N LEU A 263 0.21 18.70 7.72
CA LEU A 263 1.54 18.85 8.34
C LEU A 263 1.43 18.94 9.87
N ASP A 264 0.42 19.64 10.40
CA ASP A 264 0.13 19.70 11.84
C ASP A 264 -0.13 18.31 12.40
N ASN A 265 -1.00 17.52 11.75
CA ASN A 265 -1.29 16.15 12.16
C ASN A 265 -0.05 15.24 12.03
N LEU A 266 0.77 15.42 10.99
CA LEU A 266 1.99 14.62 10.80
C LEU A 266 3.06 14.92 11.86
N GLU A 267 3.27 16.19 12.20
CA GLU A 267 4.29 16.66 13.17
C GLU A 267 3.91 16.44 14.64
N ASP A 268 2.67 16.06 14.90
CA ASP A 268 2.19 15.78 16.25
C ASP A 268 2.97 14.59 16.86
N SER A 269 3.79 14.88 17.87
CA SER A 269 4.63 13.90 18.56
C SER A 269 3.85 12.91 19.42
N GLU A 270 2.60 13.23 19.78
CA GLU A 270 1.70 12.32 20.50
C GLU A 270 0.96 11.37 19.53
N LYS A 271 1.07 11.61 18.22
CA LYS A 271 0.48 10.79 17.17
C LYS A 271 1.53 10.08 16.31
N TYR A 272 2.23 10.84 15.48
CA TYR A 272 2.96 10.31 14.32
C TYR A 272 4.45 10.65 14.35
N TRP A 273 4.82 11.80 14.92
CA TRP A 273 6.19 12.30 14.94
C TRP A 273 6.96 11.88 16.20
N THR A 274 7.01 10.58 16.43
CA THR A 274 7.68 9.95 17.58
C THR A 274 9.21 9.91 17.40
N GLN A 275 9.93 9.15 18.24
CA GLN A 275 11.38 8.98 18.11
C GLN A 275 11.79 8.36 16.75
N ALA A 276 10.99 7.42 16.24
CA ALA A 276 11.16 6.80 14.93
C ALA A 276 9.88 6.94 14.10
N PRO A 277 9.63 8.12 13.51
CA PRO A 277 8.45 8.36 12.70
C PRO A 277 8.55 7.63 11.35
N VAL A 278 7.46 7.35 10.65
CA VAL A 278 6.06 7.69 10.95
C VAL A 278 5.32 6.43 11.37
N ALA A 279 4.67 6.47 12.54
CA ALA A 279 3.83 5.37 13.01
C ALA A 279 2.68 5.08 12.03
N THR A 280 2.38 3.81 11.77
CA THR A 280 1.30 3.44 10.83
C THR A 280 -0.10 3.74 11.36
N THR A 281 -0.26 3.76 12.67
CA THR A 281 -1.45 4.17 13.43
C THR A 281 -0.97 5.12 14.54
N PRO A 282 -1.68 6.22 14.83
CA PRO A 282 -1.18 7.22 15.77
C PRO A 282 -1.07 6.63 17.16
N VAL A 283 0.01 6.96 17.89
CA VAL A 283 0.30 6.39 19.22
C VAL A 283 -0.80 6.66 20.24
N SER A 284 -1.49 7.81 20.11
CA SER A 284 -2.65 8.18 20.94
C SER A 284 -3.93 7.40 20.63
N SER A 285 -3.99 6.59 19.57
CA SER A 285 -5.15 5.78 19.24
C SER A 285 -5.32 4.59 20.18
N ASN A 286 -6.55 4.29 20.58
CA ASN A 286 -6.87 3.05 21.30
C ASN A 286 -6.67 1.78 20.45
N LYS A 287 -6.48 1.92 19.13
CA LYS A 287 -6.15 0.82 18.21
C LYS A 287 -4.65 0.68 17.94
N PHE A 288 -3.84 1.57 18.53
CA PHE A 288 -2.39 1.47 18.45
C PHE A 288 -1.89 0.19 19.10
N SER A 289 -0.90 -0.43 18.48
CA SER A 289 -0.16 -1.55 19.03
C SER A 289 1.27 -1.46 18.56
N LEU A 290 2.22 -1.51 19.50
CA LEU A 290 3.66 -1.45 19.21
C LEU A 290 4.15 -2.57 18.29
N THR A 291 3.39 -3.67 18.21
CA THR A 291 3.90 -4.88 17.62
C THR A 291 2.98 -5.47 16.54
N LYS A 292 1.69 -5.12 16.52
CA LYS A 292 0.73 -5.64 15.53
C LYS A 292 0.83 -4.97 14.16
N TYR A 293 1.88 -5.29 13.41
CA TYR A 293 1.95 -5.13 11.95
C TYR A 293 1.61 -3.71 11.44
N TRP A 294 0.43 -3.47 10.85
CA TRP A 294 -0.01 -2.15 10.36
C TRP A 294 -0.81 -1.30 11.36
N ARG A 295 -0.82 -1.70 12.65
CA ARG A 295 -1.54 -1.02 13.74
C ARG A 295 -0.66 -0.12 14.62
N GLY A 296 0.48 0.35 14.13
CA GLY A 296 1.36 1.17 14.97
C GLY A 296 2.81 1.23 14.50
N PRO A 297 3.47 0.11 14.21
CA PRO A 297 4.87 0.10 13.81
C PRO A 297 5.20 1.10 12.70
N THR A 298 6.44 1.58 12.68
CA THR A 298 7.00 2.41 11.61
C THR A 298 7.57 1.52 10.51
N TRP A 299 7.26 1.86 9.26
CA TRP A 299 7.65 1.08 8.09
C TRP A 299 8.47 1.93 7.10
N PRO A 300 9.65 1.48 6.68
CA PRO A 300 10.46 2.18 5.68
C PRO A 300 9.69 2.47 4.37
N ILE A 301 8.83 1.55 3.94
CA ILE A 301 8.07 1.71 2.69
C ILE A 301 7.02 2.83 2.78
N THR A 302 6.30 2.98 3.90
CA THR A 302 5.35 4.09 4.06
C THR A 302 6.05 5.40 4.39
N ASN A 303 7.20 5.36 5.07
CA ASN A 303 8.07 6.54 5.20
C ASN A 303 8.49 7.05 3.82
N LEU A 304 8.86 6.17 2.88
CA LEU A 304 9.14 6.57 1.50
C LEU A 304 7.93 7.29 0.87
N PHE A 305 6.72 6.81 1.09
CA PHE A 305 5.51 7.44 0.52
C PHE A 305 5.30 8.85 1.08
N VAL A 306 5.47 9.04 2.39
CA VAL A 306 5.39 10.36 3.04
C VAL A 306 6.52 11.28 2.57
N ILE A 307 7.76 10.79 2.49
CA ILE A 307 8.93 11.54 1.99
C ILE A 307 8.69 12.03 0.55
N GLU A 308 8.21 11.17 -0.32
CA GLU A 308 7.89 11.52 -1.71
C GLU A 308 6.68 12.47 -1.80
N GLY A 309 5.70 12.31 -0.90
CA GLY A 309 4.59 13.25 -0.72
C GLY A 309 5.05 14.65 -0.38
N LEU A 310 5.82 14.80 0.70
CA LEU A 310 6.40 16.08 1.11
C LEU A 310 7.30 16.68 0.02
N SER A 311 7.97 15.84 -0.79
CA SER A 311 8.79 16.29 -1.92
C SER A 311 7.99 16.99 -3.02
N ARG A 312 6.66 16.80 -3.10
CA ARG A 312 5.78 17.54 -4.02
C ARG A 312 5.65 19.01 -3.64
N TYR A 313 5.85 19.33 -2.35
CA TYR A 313 5.70 20.67 -1.77
C TYR A 313 7.06 21.29 -1.41
N LYS A 314 8.10 21.05 -2.24
CA LYS A 314 9.50 21.46 -1.97
C LYS A 314 9.72 22.97 -1.80
N ASN A 315 8.79 23.80 -2.28
CA ASN A 315 8.80 25.26 -2.13
C ASN A 315 8.19 25.73 -0.81
N ILE A 316 7.57 24.83 -0.03
CA ILE A 316 7.06 25.09 1.32
C ILE A 316 8.17 24.71 2.31
N PRO A 317 8.80 25.68 3.02
CA PRO A 317 9.96 25.40 3.88
C PRO A 317 9.67 24.35 4.95
N ARG A 318 8.47 24.36 5.53
CA ARG A 318 8.00 23.41 6.55
C ARG A 318 7.99 21.97 6.01
N ALA A 319 7.32 21.73 4.88
CA ALA A 319 7.28 20.42 4.22
C ALA A 319 8.68 19.92 3.83
N LYS A 320 9.54 20.80 3.31
CA LYS A 320 10.94 20.47 3.00
C LYS A 320 11.70 20.03 4.26
N LYS A 321 11.60 20.79 5.36
CA LYS A 321 12.27 20.47 6.63
C LYS A 321 11.80 19.12 7.15
N LEU A 322 10.50 18.86 7.12
CA LEU A 322 9.93 17.58 7.55
C LEU A 322 10.43 16.41 6.73
N ARG A 323 10.45 16.56 5.42
CA ARG A 323 10.99 15.54 4.51
C ARG A 323 12.45 15.24 4.86
N ASP A 324 13.27 16.27 4.97
CA ASP A 324 14.70 16.13 5.23
C ASP A 324 14.91 15.42 6.59
N SER A 325 14.18 15.81 7.63
CA SER A 325 14.19 15.13 8.93
C SER A 325 13.74 13.67 8.85
N LEU A 326 12.68 13.35 8.11
CA LEU A 326 12.18 11.99 7.99
C LEU A 326 13.15 11.08 7.22
N VAL A 327 13.85 11.61 6.22
CA VAL A 327 14.93 10.90 5.52
C VAL A 327 16.03 10.53 6.53
N GLU A 328 16.48 11.47 7.35
CA GLU A 328 17.53 11.22 8.36
C GLU A 328 17.07 10.20 9.41
N SER A 329 15.87 10.38 9.96
CA SER A 329 15.33 9.47 10.97
C SER A 329 15.16 8.06 10.42
N THR A 330 14.67 7.91 9.18
CA THR A 330 14.51 6.60 8.53
C THR A 330 15.87 5.92 8.31
N LEU A 331 16.85 6.64 7.76
CA LEU A 331 18.19 6.09 7.52
C LEU A 331 18.92 5.74 8.83
N LYS A 332 18.78 6.58 9.86
CA LYS A 332 19.34 6.31 11.19
C LYS A 332 18.71 5.07 11.82
N MET A 333 17.38 4.98 11.80
CA MET A 333 16.63 3.83 12.32
C MET A 333 17.11 2.52 11.69
N ILE A 334 17.24 2.49 10.36
CA ILE A 334 17.72 1.31 9.63
C ILE A 334 19.20 1.03 9.92
N LYS A 335 20.05 2.06 9.97
CA LYS A 335 21.49 1.92 10.27
C LYS A 335 21.72 1.30 11.65
N ASP A 336 20.98 1.74 12.65
CA ASP A 336 21.17 1.31 14.04
C ASP A 336 20.61 -0.10 14.30
N ASN A 337 19.65 -0.56 13.51
CA ASN A 337 18.92 -1.80 13.77
C ASN A 337 19.11 -2.87 12.70
N GLY A 338 19.51 -2.54 11.48
CA GLY A 338 19.54 -3.44 10.33
C GLY A 338 18.24 -3.40 9.50
N PHE A 339 18.19 -4.21 8.44
CA PHE A 339 17.09 -4.22 7.45
C PHE A 339 15.92 -5.10 7.90
N TYR A 340 14.99 -4.54 8.67
CA TYR A 340 13.79 -5.23 9.12
C TYR A 340 12.54 -4.75 8.38
N GLU A 341 11.48 -5.55 8.48
CA GLU A 341 10.19 -5.27 7.88
C GLU A 341 9.56 -3.99 8.50
N TYR A 342 9.57 -3.88 9.82
CA TYR A 342 9.05 -2.73 10.58
C TYR A 342 9.75 -2.53 11.94
N TYR A 343 9.53 -1.37 12.56
CA TYR A 343 10.24 -0.90 13.75
C TYR A 343 9.26 -0.32 14.77
N ASP A 344 9.62 -0.37 16.06
CA ASP A 344 8.87 0.30 17.12
C ASP A 344 8.98 1.83 16.95
N PRO A 345 7.86 2.57 16.80
CA PRO A 345 7.90 4.02 16.59
C PRO A 345 8.38 4.79 17.82
N THR A 346 8.24 4.23 19.02
CA THR A 346 8.56 4.91 20.29
C THR A 346 10.02 4.82 20.67
N SER A 347 10.69 3.71 20.33
CA SER A 347 12.11 3.49 20.63
C SER A 347 13.00 3.49 19.39
N GLY A 348 12.43 3.29 18.20
CA GLY A 348 13.16 3.03 16.96
C GLY A 348 13.80 1.64 16.89
N THR A 349 13.54 0.77 17.86
CA THR A 349 14.15 -0.57 17.89
C THR A 349 13.37 -1.55 17.03
N ALA A 350 14.09 -2.40 16.30
CA ALA A 350 13.47 -3.52 15.59
C ALA A 350 13.18 -4.72 16.52
N ARG A 351 13.66 -4.69 17.79
CA ARG A 351 13.61 -5.81 18.74
C ARG A 351 13.10 -5.37 20.11
N PRO A 352 11.81 -5.02 20.26
CA PRO A 352 11.32 -4.40 21.48
C PRO A 352 11.12 -5.39 22.63
N ASP A 353 11.02 -6.71 22.39
CA ASP A 353 10.46 -7.65 23.37
C ASP A 353 11.37 -8.81 23.82
N LYS A 354 12.38 -9.26 23.04
CA LYS A 354 13.38 -10.26 23.51
C LYS A 354 14.74 -10.09 22.82
N LYS A 355 15.78 -10.69 23.44
CA LYS A 355 17.16 -10.70 22.95
C LYS A 355 17.32 -11.29 21.53
N ASP A 356 16.32 -12.04 21.06
CA ASP A 356 16.32 -12.73 19.76
C ASP A 356 15.00 -12.60 18.97
N THR A 357 14.06 -11.74 19.37
CA THR A 357 12.83 -11.46 18.60
C THR A 357 12.93 -10.12 17.90
N ALA A 358 12.60 -10.12 16.61
CA ALA A 358 12.44 -8.89 15.84
C ALA A 358 10.97 -8.68 15.47
N LEU A 359 10.62 -7.43 15.28
CA LEU A 359 9.39 -7.01 14.62
C LEU A 359 9.50 -7.38 13.14
N GLY A 360 8.61 -8.28 12.71
CA GLY A 360 8.59 -8.80 11.35
C GLY A 360 9.82 -9.59 10.96
N PHE A 361 10.06 -9.70 9.66
CA PHE A 361 11.19 -10.44 9.12
C PHE A 361 12.46 -9.59 9.00
N GLY A 362 13.62 -10.18 9.31
CA GLY A 362 14.94 -9.59 9.05
C GLY A 362 15.38 -9.79 7.59
N SER A 363 16.40 -9.03 7.16
CA SER A 363 16.92 -8.99 5.78
C SER A 363 15.84 -8.63 4.74
N PHE A 364 14.96 -7.70 5.10
CA PHE A 364 13.79 -7.38 4.28
C PHE A 364 14.17 -6.57 3.03
N SER A 365 13.85 -7.11 1.84
CA SER A 365 14.36 -6.59 0.57
C SER A 365 13.94 -5.15 0.28
N TRP A 366 12.68 -4.77 0.56
CA TRP A 366 12.27 -3.38 0.33
C TRP A 366 12.95 -2.39 1.28
N THR A 367 13.43 -2.84 2.44
CA THR A 367 14.05 -1.93 3.42
C THR A 367 15.44 -1.57 2.94
N ALA A 368 16.15 -2.56 2.38
CA ALA A 368 17.38 -2.32 1.63
C ALA A 368 17.15 -1.43 0.40
N ALA A 369 16.11 -1.70 -0.39
CA ALA A 369 15.80 -0.89 -1.58
C ALA A 369 15.45 0.57 -1.25
N VAL A 370 14.63 0.81 -0.21
CA VAL A 370 14.32 2.16 0.28
C VAL A 370 15.58 2.85 0.77
N THR A 371 16.46 2.16 1.50
CA THR A 371 17.73 2.73 1.96
C THR A 371 18.60 3.18 0.80
N LEU A 372 18.79 2.31 -0.21
CA LEU A 372 19.55 2.65 -1.41
C LEU A 372 18.95 3.84 -2.14
N TYR A 373 17.62 3.86 -2.27
CA TYR A 373 16.90 4.95 -2.91
C TYR A 373 17.08 6.28 -2.17
N LEU A 374 16.91 6.30 -0.84
CA LEU A 374 17.04 7.50 -0.02
C LEU A 374 18.47 8.04 -0.04
N LEU A 375 19.48 7.17 0.07
CA LEU A 375 20.88 7.56 -0.03
C LEU A 375 21.19 8.18 -1.40
N ASN A 376 20.75 7.54 -2.49
CA ASN A 376 21.03 8.06 -3.84
C ASN A 376 20.31 9.37 -4.14
N LYS A 377 19.04 9.49 -3.75
CA LYS A 377 18.22 10.65 -4.12
C LYS A 377 18.47 11.86 -3.23
N TYR A 378 18.67 11.65 -1.93
CA TYR A 378 18.70 12.73 -0.95
C TYR A 378 20.08 12.94 -0.29
N LYS A 379 21.02 12.00 -0.42
CA LYS A 379 22.35 12.08 0.24
C LYS A 379 23.55 12.17 -0.70
N SER A 380 23.42 11.84 -1.99
CA SER A 380 24.53 11.83 -2.94
C SER A 380 25.24 13.17 -3.18
N ASN A 381 24.73 14.29 -2.66
CA ASN A 381 25.36 15.62 -2.73
C ASN A 381 25.99 16.09 -1.40
N GLN A 382 26.16 15.21 -0.40
CA GLN A 382 26.71 15.55 0.93
C GLN A 382 28.12 15.01 1.20
N THR A 383 28.85 14.57 0.18
CA THR A 383 30.26 14.13 0.27
C THR A 383 31.22 15.16 -0.26
#